data_AF-U6MPF3-F1
#
_entry.id   AF-U6MPF3-F1
#
_cell.length_a   1.000
_cell.length_b   1.000
_cell.length_c   1.000
_cell.angle_alpha   90.00
_cell.angle_beta   90.00
_cell.angle_gamma   90.00
#
_symmetry.space_group_name_H-M   'P 1'
#
loop_
_entity.id
_entity.type
_entity.pdbx_description
1 polymer ?
#
loop_
_entity_poly.entity_id
_entity_poly.type
_entity_poly.pdbx_seq_one_letter_code
_entity_poly.pdbx_strand_id
1 'polypeptide(L)'
;GYLPLTRDRKDAALAKKRADYQELVQHYYSRGEASAEEVKLLKQLRVDLPRTHAGRKFFAHPRIQLGMERALFLWAVKHPASGYVQGINDLLTPFVAVFLHAALGRDPEELSIDEVDEEVLLQVEADSFWCLAKLLAHIQGCSLRA
;
A
#
# COMPACT_ATOMS: atom_id res chain seq x y z
N GLY A 1 -19.01 -3.25 33.61
CA GLY A 1 -18.58 -2.16 32.72
C GLY A 1 -18.25 -2.75 31.37
N TYR A 2 -19.12 -2.53 30.38
CA TYR A 2 -18.92 -2.99 29.00
C TYR A 2 -18.16 -1.90 28.22
N LEU A 3 -16.86 -1.73 28.52
CA LEU A 3 -15.97 -0.99 27.62
C LEU A 3 -15.38 -1.96 26.59
N PRO A 4 -15.31 -1.59 25.29
CA PRO A 4 -14.88 -2.48 24.24
C PRO A 4 -13.35 -2.62 24.24
N LEU A 5 -12.82 -3.46 25.12
CA LEU A 5 -11.40 -3.88 25.14
C LEU A 5 -10.89 -4.40 23.78
N THR A 6 -11.80 -4.76 22.89
CA THR A 6 -11.49 -5.23 21.54
C THR A 6 -11.18 -4.11 20.55
N ARG A 7 -11.67 -2.88 20.74
CA ARG A 7 -11.34 -1.73 19.87
C ARG A 7 -9.95 -1.20 20.20
N ASP A 8 -9.68 -0.92 21.47
CA ASP A 8 -8.35 -0.43 21.90
C ASP A 8 -7.22 -1.41 21.55
N ARG A 9 -7.48 -2.72 21.64
CA ARG A 9 -6.52 -3.75 21.21
C ARG A 9 -6.33 -3.78 19.69
N LYS A 10 -7.37 -3.51 18.90
CA LYS A 10 -7.27 -3.42 17.44
C LYS A 10 -6.49 -2.18 17.04
N ASP A 11 -6.74 -1.05 17.70
CA ASP A 11 -6.07 0.21 17.42
C ASP A 11 -4.58 0.13 17.78
N ALA A 12 -4.25 -0.47 18.93
CA ALA A 12 -2.86 -0.75 19.31
C ALA A 12 -2.17 -1.72 18.33
N ALA A 13 -2.87 -2.76 17.86
CA ALA A 13 -2.33 -3.69 16.88
C ALA A 13 -2.13 -3.05 15.49
N LEU A 14 -3.01 -2.13 15.08
CA LEU A 14 -2.88 -1.35 13.85
C LEU A 14 -1.73 -0.37 13.94
N ALA A 15 -1.62 0.37 15.05
CA ALA A 15 -0.51 1.29 15.30
C ALA A 15 0.84 0.55 15.22
N LYS A 16 0.93 -0.64 15.82
CA LYS A 16 2.12 -1.48 15.72
C LYS A 16 2.43 -1.86 14.26
N LYS A 17 1.43 -2.32 13.51
CA LYS A 17 1.62 -2.68 12.08
C LYS A 17 2.03 -1.51 11.21
N ARG A 18 1.53 -0.31 11.51
CA ARG A 18 1.90 0.92 10.80
C ARG A 18 3.35 1.30 11.09
N ALA A 19 3.79 1.17 12.34
CA ALA A 19 5.19 1.34 12.72
C ALA A 19 6.09 0.30 12.03
N ASP A 20 5.71 -0.99 12.06
CA ASP A 20 6.43 -2.06 11.38
C ASP A 20 6.56 -1.77 9.86
N TYR A 21 5.50 -1.24 9.24
CA TYR A 21 5.54 -0.82 7.82
C TYR A 21 6.54 0.32 7.57
N GLN A 22 6.53 1.35 8.42
CA GLN A 22 7.47 2.47 8.29
C GLN A 22 8.93 2.02 8.43
N GLU A 23 9.22 1.13 9.38
CA GLU A 23 10.57 0.55 9.52
C GLU A 23 10.99 -0.21 8.26
N LEU A 24 10.07 -0.97 7.66
CA LEU A 24 10.33 -1.68 6.41
C LEU A 24 10.60 -0.72 5.25
N VAL A 25 9.82 0.34 5.11
CA VAL A 25 10.06 1.37 4.09
C VAL A 25 11.44 1.99 4.28
N GLN A 26 11.81 2.36 5.51
CA GLN A 26 13.14 2.92 5.77
C GLN A 26 14.27 1.92 5.46
N HIS A 27 14.08 0.65 5.80
CA HIS A 27 15.10 -0.37 5.60
C HIS A 27 15.29 -0.77 4.12
N TYR A 28 14.20 -0.86 3.34
CA TYR A 28 14.25 -1.34 1.95
C TYR A 28 14.22 -0.23 0.92
N TYR A 29 13.44 0.83 1.13
CA TYR A 29 13.26 1.91 0.16
C TYR A 29 14.27 3.05 0.36
N SER A 30 14.61 3.39 1.61
CA SER A 30 15.60 4.45 1.91
C SER A 30 17.05 3.97 1.91
N ARG A 31 17.29 2.67 1.70
CA ARG A 31 18.63 2.11 1.52
C ARG A 31 19.11 2.53 0.13
N GLY A 32 19.86 3.62 0.04
CA GLY A 32 20.26 4.29 -1.22
C GLY A 32 21.02 3.44 -2.27
N GLU A 33 21.21 2.15 -2.03
CA GLU A 33 21.78 1.17 -2.96
C GLU A 33 20.70 0.19 -3.42
N ALA A 34 19.90 0.59 -4.41
CA ALA A 34 18.99 -0.31 -5.10
C ALA A 34 19.76 -1.17 -6.12
N SER A 35 19.59 -2.49 -6.05
CA SER A 35 20.08 -3.45 -7.02
C SER A 35 19.51 -3.20 -8.42
N ALA A 36 20.15 -3.76 -9.45
CA ALA A 36 19.69 -3.64 -10.83
C ALA A 36 18.25 -4.17 -11.03
N GLU A 37 17.86 -5.20 -10.26
CA GLU A 37 16.51 -5.77 -10.28
C GLU A 37 15.50 -4.83 -9.63
N GLU A 38 15.83 -4.22 -8.49
CA GLU A 38 15.01 -3.22 -7.81
C GLU A 38 14.81 -1.96 -8.66
N VAL A 39 15.86 -1.48 -9.33
CA VAL A 39 15.76 -0.35 -10.27
C VAL A 39 14.85 -0.68 -11.44
N LYS A 40 14.92 -1.91 -11.97
CA LYS A 40 14.03 -2.37 -13.05
C LYS A 40 12.58 -2.45 -12.58
N LEU A 41 12.36 -2.98 -11.38
CA LEU A 41 11.06 -3.04 -10.72
C LEU A 41 10.45 -1.65 -10.54
N LEU A 42 11.20 -0.69 -9.98
CA LEU A 42 10.73 0.70 -9.82
C LEU A 42 10.36 1.34 -11.16
N LYS A 43 11.15 1.10 -12.20
CA LYS A 43 10.82 1.58 -13.56
C LYS A 43 9.51 0.98 -14.08
N GLN A 44 9.26 -0.30 -13.82
CA GLN A 44 7.99 -0.94 -14.21
C GLN A 44 6.81 -0.33 -13.45
N LEU A 45 6.93 -0.19 -12.12
CA LEU A 45 5.89 0.42 -11.29
C LEU A 45 5.54 1.84 -11.75
N ARG A 46 6.53 2.66 -12.09
CA ARG A 46 6.32 4.03 -12.58
C ARG A 46 5.63 4.11 -13.93
N VAL A 47 5.70 3.05 -14.73
CA VAL A 47 4.99 2.97 -16.01
C VAL A 47 3.56 2.45 -15.81
N ASP A 48 3.38 1.50 -14.89
CA ASP A 48 2.09 0.85 -14.66
C ASP A 48 1.15 1.67 -13.77
N LEU A 49 1.66 2.31 -12.71
CA LEU A 49 0.85 3.08 -11.77
C LEU A 49 0.05 4.20 -12.45
N PRO A 50 0.63 5.02 -13.35
CA PRO A 50 -0.15 6.01 -14.07
C PRO A 50 -1.19 5.39 -15.00
N ARG A 51 -0.93 4.20 -15.57
CA ARG A 51 -1.87 3.48 -16.43
C ARG A 51 -3.01 2.82 -15.64
N THR A 52 -2.83 2.67 -14.34
CA THR A 52 -3.81 2.12 -13.39
C THR A 52 -4.89 3.16 -13.10
N HIS A 53 -5.65 3.55 -14.13
CA HIS A 53 -6.78 4.45 -13.98
C HIS A 53 -8.00 3.65 -13.53
N ALA A 54 -8.18 3.51 -12.21
CA ALA A 54 -9.38 2.90 -11.61
C ALA A 54 -10.66 3.76 -11.78
N GLY A 55 -10.75 4.57 -12.84
CA GLY A 55 -11.84 5.49 -13.10
C GLY A 55 -11.85 6.75 -12.23
N ARG A 56 -10.89 6.92 -11.31
CA ARG A 56 -10.86 8.06 -10.37
C ARG A 56 -9.63 8.94 -10.51
N LYS A 57 -9.82 10.27 -10.43
CA LYS A 57 -8.75 11.25 -10.72
C LYS A 57 -7.67 11.33 -9.65
N PHE A 58 -8.00 11.08 -8.38
CA PHE A 58 -7.03 11.19 -7.29
C PHE A 58 -5.90 10.13 -7.36
N PHE A 59 -6.09 9.00 -8.07
CA PHE A 59 -5.01 8.03 -8.29
C PHE A 59 -3.89 8.57 -9.19
N ALA A 60 -4.18 9.59 -10.00
CA ALA A 60 -3.14 10.28 -10.76
C ALA A 60 -2.28 11.21 -9.88
N HIS A 61 -2.68 11.44 -8.63
CA HIS A 61 -1.98 12.37 -7.74
C HIS A 61 -0.61 11.81 -7.31
N PRO A 62 0.47 12.61 -7.37
CA PRO A 62 1.83 12.13 -7.11
C PRO A 62 2.00 11.56 -5.69
N ARG A 63 1.30 12.11 -4.68
CA ARG A 63 1.32 11.59 -3.30
C ARG A 63 0.75 10.17 -3.21
N ILE A 64 -0.34 9.88 -3.94
CA ILE A 64 -0.97 8.55 -3.96
C ILE A 64 -0.11 7.58 -4.77
N GLN A 65 0.39 8.01 -5.93
CA GLN A 65 1.28 7.19 -6.75
C GLN A 65 2.56 6.80 -5.99
N LEU A 66 3.15 7.74 -5.25
CA LEU A 66 4.33 7.47 -4.43
C LEU A 66 4.02 6.44 -3.33
N GLY A 67 2.88 6.56 -2.65
CA GLY A 67 2.48 5.58 -1.63
C GLY A 67 2.23 4.19 -2.22
N MET A 68 1.58 4.11 -3.38
CA MET A 68 1.39 2.85 -4.09
C MET A 68 2.70 2.25 -4.60
N GLU A 69 3.62 3.07 -5.12
CA GLU A 69 4.96 2.66 -5.54
C GLU A 69 5.72 2.02 -4.38
N ARG A 70 5.75 2.69 -3.21
CA ARG A 70 6.41 2.18 -2.00
C ARG A 70 5.81 0.85 -1.54
N ALA A 71 4.49 0.75 -1.46
CA ALA A 71 3.81 -0.46 -1.02
C ALA A 71 4.06 -1.65 -1.95
N LEU A 72 3.96 -1.45 -3.26
CA LEU A 72 4.19 -2.50 -4.26
C LEU A 72 5.66 -2.89 -4.33
N PHE A 73 6.57 -1.91 -4.28
CA PHE A 73 8.01 -2.15 -4.24
C PHE A 73 8.37 -3.03 -3.03
N LEU A 74 7.94 -2.63 -1.83
CA LEU A 74 8.22 -3.36 -0.61
C LEU A 74 7.67 -4.79 -0.67
N TRP A 75 6.47 -4.97 -1.23
CA TRP A 75 5.88 -6.29 -1.38
C TRP A 75 6.70 -7.18 -2.32
N ALA A 76 7.13 -6.64 -3.46
CA ALA A 76 7.91 -7.37 -4.46
C ALA A 76 9.31 -7.76 -3.96
N VAL A 77 10.02 -6.84 -3.27
CA VAL A 77 11.33 -7.14 -2.67
C VAL A 77 11.23 -8.22 -1.59
N LYS A 78 10.12 -8.26 -0.85
CA LYS A 78 9.87 -9.33 0.13
C LYS A 78 9.54 -10.69 -0.48
N HIS A 79 9.14 -10.74 -1.75
CA HIS A 79 8.75 -11.97 -2.43
C HIS A 79 9.56 -12.13 -3.73
N PRO A 80 10.89 -12.33 -3.63
CA PRO A 80 11.77 -12.39 -4.81
C PRO A 80 11.41 -13.53 -5.77
N ALA A 81 10.79 -14.61 -5.27
CA ALA A 81 10.33 -15.73 -6.10
C ALA A 81 9.14 -15.37 -7.01
N SER A 82 8.33 -14.37 -6.65
CA SER A 82 7.20 -13.90 -7.47
C SER A 82 7.52 -12.60 -8.19
N GLY A 83 8.21 -11.67 -7.54
CA GLY A 83 8.41 -10.32 -8.02
C GLY A 83 7.08 -9.57 -8.21
N TYR A 84 7.15 -8.36 -8.77
CA TYR A 84 5.95 -7.63 -9.17
C TYR A 84 5.43 -8.13 -10.52
N VAL A 85 4.12 -8.33 -10.59
CA VAL A 85 3.41 -8.73 -11.81
C VAL A 85 2.31 -7.71 -12.08
N GLN A 86 2.17 -7.32 -13.35
CA GLN A 86 1.08 -6.46 -13.81
C GLN A 86 -0.27 -7.07 -13.42
N GLY A 87 -1.10 -6.31 -12.72
CA GLY A 87 -2.36 -6.75 -12.10
C GLY A 87 -2.34 -6.64 -10.57
N ILE A 88 -1.17 -6.72 -9.92
CA ILE A 88 -1.07 -6.51 -8.47
C ILE A 88 -1.38 -5.05 -8.09
N ASN A 89 -0.99 -4.11 -8.95
CA ASN A 89 -1.38 -2.69 -8.88
C ASN A 89 -2.91 -2.53 -8.84
N ASP A 90 -3.65 -3.25 -9.68
CA ASP A 90 -5.12 -3.18 -9.72
C ASP A 90 -5.74 -3.72 -8.43
N LEU A 91 -5.14 -4.75 -7.82
CA LEU A 91 -5.57 -5.28 -6.52
C LEU A 91 -5.35 -4.30 -5.37
N LEU A 92 -4.35 -3.40 -5.47
CA LEU A 92 -4.08 -2.39 -4.46
C LEU A 92 -5.07 -1.23 -4.51
N THR A 93 -5.56 -0.85 -5.70
CA THR A 93 -6.45 0.30 -5.88
C THR A 93 -7.72 0.29 -5.01
N PRO A 94 -8.50 -0.80 -4.90
CA PRO A 94 -9.72 -0.78 -4.08
C PRO A 94 -9.40 -0.59 -2.60
N PHE A 95 -8.28 -1.14 -2.10
CA PHE A 95 -7.88 -0.94 -0.71
C PHE A 95 -7.56 0.53 -0.43
N VAL A 96 -6.74 1.15 -1.29
CA VAL A 96 -6.39 2.57 -1.14
C VAL A 96 -7.64 3.45 -1.20
N ALA A 97 -8.56 3.20 -2.15
CA ALA A 97 -9.80 3.98 -2.26
C ALA A 97 -10.67 3.86 -1.00
N VAL A 98 -10.86 2.65 -0.48
CA VAL A 98 -11.69 2.40 0.71
C VAL A 98 -11.07 3.01 1.96
N PHE A 99 -9.77 2.82 2.19
CA PHE A 99 -9.08 3.37 3.35
C PHE A 99 -8.97 4.89 3.29
N LEU A 100 -8.72 5.46 2.11
CA LEU A 100 -8.68 6.91 1.94
C LEU A 100 -10.06 7.53 2.18
N HIS A 101 -11.12 6.95 1.63
CA HIS A 101 -12.48 7.39 1.90
C HIS A 101 -12.84 7.29 3.39
N ALA A 102 -12.46 6.19 4.06
CA ALA A 102 -12.70 6.00 5.49
C ALA A 102 -11.93 7.01 6.36
N ALA A 103 -10.70 7.36 5.97
CA ALA A 103 -9.87 8.32 6.69
C ALA A 103 -10.36 9.76 6.51
N LEU A 104 -10.85 10.11 5.31
CA LEU A 104 -11.35 11.46 5.00
C LEU A 104 -12.82 11.66 5.43
N GLY A 105 -13.58 10.58 5.59
CA GLY A 105 -15.02 10.61 5.89
C GLY A 105 -15.89 11.14 4.74
N ARG A 106 -15.32 11.33 3.54
CA ARG A 106 -15.97 11.85 2.33
C ARG A 106 -15.22 11.37 1.08
N ASP A 107 -15.74 11.69 -0.11
CA ASP A 107 -15.10 11.23 -1.34
C ASP A 107 -13.75 11.96 -1.55
N PRO A 108 -12.63 11.24 -1.72
CA PRO A 108 -11.34 11.86 -2.08
C PRO A 108 -11.36 12.64 -3.40
N GLU A 109 -12.38 12.46 -4.27
CA GLU A 109 -12.53 13.29 -5.47
C GLU A 109 -13.05 14.71 -5.17
N GLU A 110 -13.68 14.93 -4.03
CA GLU A 110 -14.19 16.24 -3.62
C GLU A 110 -13.13 17.10 -2.91
N LEU A 111 -11.92 16.57 -2.73
CA LEU A 111 -10.84 17.19 -1.99
C LEU A 111 -9.53 17.24 -2.75
N SER A 112 -8.71 18.22 -2.39
CA SER A 112 -7.31 18.19 -2.78
C SER A 112 -6.55 17.22 -1.89
N ILE A 113 -5.87 16.25 -2.50
CA ILE A 113 -4.98 15.33 -1.80
C ILE A 113 -3.80 16.09 -1.14
N ASP A 114 -3.49 17.30 -1.59
CA ASP A 114 -2.49 18.16 -0.95
C ASP A 114 -2.90 18.66 0.43
N GLU A 115 -4.20 18.78 0.71
CA GLU A 115 -4.72 19.19 2.01
C GLU A 115 -4.75 18.06 3.03
N VAL A 116 -4.51 16.82 2.59
CA VAL A 116 -4.51 15.64 3.46
C VAL A 116 -3.17 15.55 4.19
N ASP A 117 -3.23 15.37 5.51
CA ASP A 117 -2.04 15.15 6.32
C ASP A 117 -1.23 13.95 5.83
N GLU A 118 0.09 14.11 5.78
CA GLU A 118 0.98 13.03 5.36
C GLU A 118 0.85 11.80 6.26
N GLU A 119 0.64 12.01 7.56
CA GLU A 119 0.42 10.92 8.51
C GLU A 119 -0.80 10.07 8.10
N VAL A 120 -1.90 10.69 7.67
CA VAL A 120 -3.10 9.98 7.21
C VAL A 120 -2.79 9.15 5.97
N LEU A 121 -2.05 9.72 5.00
CA LEU A 121 -1.66 9.00 3.80
C LEU A 121 -0.75 7.81 4.11
N LEU A 122 0.20 7.97 5.05
CA LEU A 122 1.08 6.89 5.51
C LEU A 122 0.30 5.78 6.21
N GLN A 123 -0.72 6.14 7.00
CA GLN A 123 -1.61 5.16 7.64
C GLN A 123 -2.43 4.38 6.61
N VAL A 124 -3.01 5.07 5.63
CA VAL A 124 -3.76 4.47 4.51
C VAL A 124 -2.88 3.54 3.69
N GLU A 125 -1.65 3.97 3.38
CA GLU A 125 -0.65 3.19 2.67
C GLU A 125 -0.30 1.90 3.42
N ALA A 126 0.01 2.00 4.71
CA ALA A 126 0.37 0.86 5.55
C ALA A 126 -0.79 -0.16 5.64
N ASP A 127 -2.01 0.32 5.89
CA ASP A 127 -3.19 -0.55 5.98
C ASP A 127 -3.49 -1.25 4.64
N SER A 128 -3.35 -0.51 3.53
CA SER A 128 -3.50 -1.05 2.17
C SER A 128 -2.45 -2.12 1.87
N PHE A 129 -1.18 -1.89 2.26
CA PHE A 129 -0.09 -2.85 2.11
C PHE A 129 -0.38 -4.15 2.87
N TRP A 130 -0.79 -4.07 4.15
CA TRP A 130 -1.06 -5.27 4.94
C TRP A 130 -2.27 -6.07 4.43
N CYS A 131 -3.29 -5.37 3.92
CA CYS A 131 -4.43 -6.00 3.25
C CYS A 131 -4.02 -6.69 1.95
N LEU A 132 -3.24 -6.01 1.11
CA LEU A 132 -2.71 -6.59 -0.13
C LEU A 132 -1.82 -7.80 0.15
N ALA A 133 -0.88 -7.69 1.10
CA ALA A 133 0.02 -8.77 1.46
C ALA A 133 -0.76 -10.00 1.96
N LYS A 134 -1.81 -9.80 2.75
CA LYS A 134 -2.71 -10.88 3.15
C LYS A 134 -3.45 -11.47 1.96
N LEU A 135 -4.03 -10.65 1.08
CA LEU A 135 -4.77 -11.12 -0.08
C LEU A 135 -3.86 -11.98 -0.99
N LEU A 136 -2.67 -11.47 -1.30
CA LEU A 136 -1.69 -12.17 -2.12
C LEU A 136 -1.20 -13.45 -1.45
N ALA A 137 -1.01 -13.48 -0.14
CA ALA A 137 -0.69 -14.71 0.57
C ALA A 137 -1.79 -15.79 0.44
N HIS A 138 -3.07 -15.40 0.40
CA HIS A 138 -4.16 -16.35 0.16
C HIS A 138 -4.16 -16.87 -1.30
N ILE A 139 -3.89 -15.99 -2.26
CA ILE A 139 -3.85 -16.33 -3.69
C ILE A 139 -2.63 -17.23 -3.99
N GLN A 140 -1.44 -16.85 -3.54
CA GLN A 140 -0.19 -17.59 -3.73
C GLN A 140 -0.17 -18.89 -2.92
N GLY A 141 -0.79 -18.92 -1.74
CA GLY A 141 -0.94 -20.11 -0.92
C GLY A 141 -1.79 -21.21 -1.58
N CYS A 142 -2.69 -20.86 -2.51
CA CYS A 142 -3.40 -21.86 -3.32
C CYS A 142 -2.51 -22.48 -4.41
N SER A 143 -1.50 -21.76 -4.90
CA SER A 143 -0.63 -22.28 -5.98
C SER A 143 0.47 -23.23 -5.51
N LEU A 144 0.74 -23.31 -4.20
CA LEU A 144 1.75 -24.21 -3.59
C LEU A 144 1.14 -25.50 -3.00
N ARG A 145 -0.16 -25.75 -3.23
CA ARG A 145 -0.87 -26.97 -2.80
C ARG A 145 -1.46 -27.79 -3.95
N ALA A 146 -1.09 -27.51 -5.20
CA ALA A 146 -1.51 -28.29 -6.37
C ALA A 146 -0.37 -29.20 -6.85
#